data_AF-A0A1I4F4V1-F1
#
_entry.id   AF-A0A1I4F4V1-F1
#
_cell.length_a   1.000
_cell.length_b   1.000
_cell.length_c   1.000
_cell.angle_alpha   90.00
_cell.angle_beta   90.00
_cell.angle_gamma   90.00
#
_symmetry.space_group_name_H-M   'P 1'
#
loop_
_entity.id
_entity.type
_entity.pdbx_description
1 polymer ?
#
loop_
_entity_poly.entity_id
_entity_poly.type
_entity_poly.pdbx_seq_one_letter_code
_entity_poly.pdbx_strand_id
1 'polypeptide(L)'
;MILSRTLARRTIAAGVRPSWLGAWVPVICDTVILLALLIGALWLGYSPLMALPIWARIVTLFVLFFAPLQLVLITSSMWATRSRWQDTTPPQSDLH
;
A
#
# COMPACT_ATOMS: atom_id res chain seq x y z
N MET A 1 11.39 0.70 2.84
CA MET A 1 11.86 0.66 4.26
C MET A 1 12.46 1.97 4.77
N ILE A 2 13.16 2.76 3.95
CA ILE A 2 13.71 4.06 4.38
C ILE A 2 12.59 5.12 4.54
N LEU A 3 11.60 5.11 3.65
CA LEU A 3 10.45 6.02 3.68
C LEU A 3 9.55 5.85 4.92
N SER A 4 9.39 4.62 5.44
CA SER A 4 8.57 4.42 6.64
C SER A 4 9.23 5.01 7.89
N ARG A 5 10.57 4.98 7.95
CA ARG A 5 11.32 5.62 9.04
C ARG A 5 11.25 7.15 8.99
N THR A 6 11.31 7.74 7.81
CA THR A 6 11.25 9.21 7.67
C THR A 6 9.84 9.73 7.93
N LEU A 7 8.81 9.04 7.47
CA LEU A 7 7.41 9.40 7.76
C LEU A 7 7.04 9.20 9.24
N ALA A 8 7.47 8.11 9.86
CA ALA A 8 7.25 7.87 11.30
C ALA A 8 7.94 8.92 12.20
N ARG A 9 9.17 9.36 11.83
CA ARG A 9 9.83 10.45 12.56
C ARG A 9 9.10 11.78 12.41
N ARG A 10 8.54 12.06 11.24
CA ARG A 10 7.85 13.33 10.95
C ARG A 10 6.48 13.41 11.65
N THR A 11 5.78 12.29 11.80
CA THR A 11 4.50 12.23 12.52
C THR A 11 4.68 12.31 14.05
N ILE A 12 5.70 11.63 14.59
CA ILE A 12 6.02 11.70 16.03
C ILE A 12 6.52 13.10 16.41
N ALA A 13 7.37 13.73 15.58
CA ALA A 13 7.91 15.06 15.85
C ALA A 13 6.87 16.19 15.73
N ALA A 14 5.77 15.97 15.00
CA ALA A 14 4.73 16.97 14.81
C ALA A 14 3.61 16.88 15.87
N GLY A 15 3.48 15.77 16.61
CA GLY A 15 2.36 15.57 17.55
C GLY A 15 0.97 15.55 16.89
N VAL A 16 0.90 15.63 15.55
CA VAL A 16 -0.34 15.71 14.79
C VAL A 16 -0.83 14.31 14.47
N ARG A 17 -2.07 14.02 14.87
CA ARG A 17 -2.78 12.79 14.50
C ARG A 17 -2.88 12.74 12.97
N PRO A 18 -2.32 11.74 12.28
CA PRO A 18 -2.42 11.66 10.83
C PRO A 18 -3.90 11.56 10.44
N SER A 19 -4.37 12.53 9.66
CA SER A 19 -5.71 12.49 9.09
C SER A 19 -5.82 11.30 8.14
N TRP A 20 -7.04 10.80 7.94
CA TRP A 20 -7.33 9.71 7.00
C TRP A 20 -6.67 9.96 5.63
N LEU A 21 -6.75 11.19 5.11
CA LEU A 21 -6.08 11.60 3.87
C LEU A 21 -4.54 11.56 3.95
N GLY A 22 -3.94 11.99 5.05
CA GLY A 22 -2.47 12.01 5.20
C GLY A 22 -1.81 10.63 5.18
N ALA A 23 -2.56 9.58 5.48
CA ALA A 23 -2.10 8.21 5.41
C ALA A 23 -2.43 7.50 4.08
N TRP A 24 -3.45 7.95 3.35
CA TRP A 24 -3.81 7.41 2.03
C TRP A 24 -2.96 8.03 0.90
N VAL A 25 -2.50 9.27 1.03
CA VAL A 25 -1.66 9.93 0.02
C VAL A 25 -0.38 9.12 -0.31
N PRO A 26 0.42 8.65 0.66
CA PRO A 26 1.59 7.82 0.36
C PRO A 26 1.22 6.50 -0.33
N VAL A 27 0.11 5.88 0.08
CA VAL A 27 -0.36 4.60 -0.44
C VAL A 27 -0.82 4.74 -1.89
N ILE A 28 -1.61 5.76 -2.20
CA ILE A 28 -2.06 6.05 -3.57
C ILE A 28 -0.86 6.40 -4.43
N CYS A 29 0.07 7.21 -3.93
CA CYS A 29 1.29 7.57 -4.66
C CYS A 29 2.13 6.33 -5.00
N ASP A 30 2.40 5.47 -4.02
CA ASP A 30 3.12 4.20 -4.24
C ASP A 30 2.36 3.27 -5.19
N THR A 31 1.03 3.20 -5.08
CA THR A 31 0.20 2.37 -5.98
C THR A 31 0.26 2.87 -7.42
N VAL A 32 0.18 4.19 -7.63
CA VAL A 32 0.27 4.80 -8.96
C VAL A 32 1.66 4.63 -9.55
N ILE A 33 2.72 4.81 -8.75
CA ILE A 33 4.10 4.59 -9.19
C ILE A 33 4.31 3.11 -9.56
N LEU A 34 3.85 2.19 -8.72
CA LEU A 34 3.91 0.75 -9.01
C LEU A 34 3.13 0.40 -10.28
N LEU A 35 1.95 0.99 -10.48
CA LEU A 35 1.15 0.77 -11.69
C LEU A 35 1.83 1.32 -12.94
N ALA A 36 2.44 2.51 -12.86
CA ALA A 36 3.19 3.09 -13.95
C ALA A 36 4.43 2.25 -14.30
N LEU A 37 5.16 1.77 -13.29
CA LEU A 37 6.29 0.85 -13.46
C LEU A 37 5.83 -0.49 -14.05
N LEU A 38 4.68 -1.01 -13.61
CA LEU A 38 4.08 -2.24 -14.13
C LEU A 38 3.78 -2.13 -15.63
N ILE A 39 3.10 -1.05 -16.03
CA ILE A 39 2.75 -0.78 -17.43
C ILE A 39 4.02 -0.62 -18.26
N GLY A 40 4.98 0.17 -17.77
CA GLY A 40 6.27 0.36 -18.45
C GLY A 40 7.06 -0.94 -18.59
N ALA A 41 7.11 -1.76 -17.54
CA ALA A 41 7.78 -3.06 -17.56
C ALA A 41 7.11 -4.06 -18.50
N LEU A 42 5.78 -4.06 -18.59
CA LEU A 42 5.05 -4.88 -19.56
C LEU A 42 5.31 -4.41 -21.00
N TRP A 43 5.34 -3.10 -21.24
CA TRP A 43 5.56 -2.53 -22.57
C TRP A 43 6.98 -2.80 -23.08
N LEU A 44 8.00 -2.54 -22.25
CA LEU A 44 9.41 -2.79 -22.58
C LEU A 44 9.76 -4.28 -22.53
N GLY A 45 9.16 -5.02 -21.61
CA GLY A 45 9.47 -6.42 -21.33
C GLY A 45 8.66 -7.43 -22.15
N TYR A 46 7.72 -7.00 -22.99
CA TYR A 46 6.84 -7.91 -23.74
C TYR A 46 7.60 -8.91 -24.60
N SER A 47 8.52 -8.41 -25.44
CA SER A 47 9.35 -9.25 -26.33
C SER A 47 10.20 -10.28 -25.56
N PRO A 48 10.99 -9.89 -24.53
CA PRO A 48 11.74 -10.88 -23.75
C PRO A 48 10.85 -11.79 -22.89
N LEU A 49 9.67 -11.34 -22.42
CA LEU A 49 8.73 -12.22 -21.73
C LEU A 49 8.28 -13.37 -22.62
N MET A 50 8.01 -13.11 -23.90
CA MET A 50 7.58 -14.16 -24.84
C MET A 50 8.70 -15.16 -25.18
N ALA A 51 9.96 -14.81 -24.93
CA ALA A 51 11.09 -15.71 -25.08
C ALA A 51 11.29 -16.66 -23.89
N LEU A 52 10.70 -16.37 -22.72
CA LEU A 52 10.80 -17.22 -21.54
C LEU A 52 10.03 -18.54 -21.72
N PRO A 53 10.38 -19.63 -21.02
CA PRO A 53 9.54 -20.81 -20.96
C PRO A 53 8.19 -20.50 -20.28
N ILE A 54 7.13 -21.25 -20.62
CA ILE A 54 5.75 -20.95 -20.20
C ILE A 54 5.60 -20.82 -18.67
N TRP A 55 6.26 -21.68 -17.91
CA TRP A 55 6.21 -21.66 -16.44
C TRP A 55 6.81 -20.37 -15.89
N ALA A 56 7.93 -19.89 -16.47
CA ALA A 56 8.60 -18.69 -16.03
C ALA A 56 7.74 -17.45 -16.33
N ARG A 57 7.07 -17.41 -17.49
CA ARG A 57 6.10 -16.35 -17.80
C ARG A 57 4.97 -16.29 -16.79
N ILE A 58 4.40 -17.44 -16.45
CA ILE A 58 3.31 -17.53 -15.47
C ILE A 58 3.77 -17.00 -14.12
N VAL A 59 4.94 -17.43 -13.63
CA VAL A 59 5.49 -16.96 -12.35
C VAL A 59 5.79 -15.46 -12.38
N THR A 60 6.42 -14.96 -13.45
CA THR A 60 6.72 -13.54 -13.61
C THR A 60 5.44 -12.71 -13.56
N LEU A 61 4.44 -13.04 -14.38
CA LEU A 61 3.16 -12.33 -14.39
C LEU A 61 2.45 -12.44 -13.02
N PHE A 62 2.45 -13.62 -12.40
CA PHE A 62 1.86 -13.81 -11.08
C PHE A 62 2.49 -12.86 -10.06
N VAL A 63 3.82 -12.86 -9.91
CA VAL A 63 4.51 -11.98 -8.95
C VAL A 63 4.25 -10.51 -9.25
N LEU A 64 4.28 -10.16 -10.54
CA LEU A 64 4.12 -8.80 -11.04
C LEU A 64 2.74 -8.20 -10.68
N PHE A 65 1.67 -9.00 -10.72
CA PHE A 65 0.31 -8.57 -10.34
C PHE A 65 -0.03 -8.84 -8.87
N PHE A 66 0.45 -9.95 -8.31
CA PHE A 66 0.13 -10.38 -6.96
C PHE A 66 0.79 -9.47 -5.91
N ALA A 67 2.05 -9.08 -6.09
CA ALA A 67 2.74 -8.25 -5.09
C ALA A 67 2.09 -6.87 -4.89
N PRO A 68 1.72 -6.12 -5.94
CA PRO A 68 0.96 -4.87 -5.78
C PRO A 68 -0.40 -5.09 -5.10
N LEU A 69 -1.13 -6.13 -5.49
CA LEU A 69 -2.43 -6.46 -4.91
C LEU A 69 -2.31 -6.80 -3.42
N GLN A 70 -1.28 -7.55 -3.03
CA GLN A 70 -0.98 -7.83 -1.62
C GLN A 70 -0.70 -6.56 -0.83
N LEU A 71 0.05 -5.61 -1.38
CA LEU A 71 0.31 -4.33 -0.71
C LEU A 71 -0.99 -3.57 -0.40
N VAL A 72 -1.90 -3.52 -1.37
CA VAL A 72 -3.22 -2.87 -1.22
C VAL A 72 -4.06 -3.60 -0.17
N LEU A 73 -4.14 -4.92 -0.22
CA LEU A 73 -4.91 -5.72 0.72
C LEU A 73 -4.38 -5.61 2.16
N ILE A 74 -3.06 -5.71 2.34
CA ILE A 74 -2.42 -5.57 3.66
C ILE A 74 -2.74 -4.20 4.24
N THR A 75 -2.56 -3.14 3.45
CA THR A 75 -2.84 -1.76 3.89
C THR A 75 -4.31 -1.57 4.24
N SER A 76 -5.21 -2.11 3.40
CA SER A 76 -6.66 -2.04 3.63
C SER A 76 -7.06 -2.78 4.92
N SER A 77 -6.47 -3.95 5.19
CA SER A 77 -6.76 -4.75 6.38
C SER A 77 -6.29 -4.08 7.68
N MET A 78 -5.15 -3.42 7.66
CA MET A 78 -4.65 -2.62 8.80
C MET A 78 -5.61 -1.47 9.12
N TRP A 79 -6.12 -0.79 8.09
CA TRP A 79 -7.09 0.29 8.25
C TRP A 79 -8.44 -0.21 8.74
N ALA A 80 -8.96 -1.31 8.19
CA ALA A 80 -10.20 -1.91 8.66
C ALA A 80 -10.12 -2.28 10.15
N THR A 81 -8.97 -2.81 10.59
CA THR A 81 -8.74 -3.14 12.00
C THR A 81 -8.70 -1.87 12.85
N ARG A 82 -7.95 -0.85 12.44
CA ARG A 82 -7.86 0.43 13.17
C ARG A 82 -9.22 1.14 13.30
N SER A 83 -10.04 1.11 12.26
CA SER A 83 -11.38 1.71 12.26
C SER A 83 -12.26 1.09 13.36
N ARG A 84 -12.28 -0.24 13.48
CA ARG A 84 -13.07 -0.93 14.52
C ARG A 84 -12.73 -0.50 15.95
N TRP A 85 -11.45 -0.28 16.23
CA TRP A 85 -11.02 0.19 17.56
C TRP A 85 -11.44 1.64 17.85
N GLN A 86 -11.62 2.46 16.82
CA GLN A 86 -12.08 3.85 17.00
C GLN A 86 -13.59 3.91 17.29
N ASP A 87 -14.37 3.02 16.69
CA ASP A 87 -15.83 2.94 16.89
C ASP A 87 -16.25 2.45 18.29
N THR A 88 -15.34 1.84 19.06
CA THR A 88 -15.64 1.25 20.38
C THR A 88 -15.33 2.19 21.55
N THR A 89 -14.96 3.45 21.29
CA THR A 89 -14.74 4.44 22.37
C THR A 89 -16.09 5.04 22.74
N PRO A 90 -16.70 4.71 23.91
CA PRO A 90 -17.98 5.30 24.29
C PRO A 90 -17.83 6.83 24.43
N PRO A 91 -18.86 7.62 24.07
CA PRO A 91 -18.82 9.05 24.26
C PRO A 91 -18.59 9.36 25.75
N GLN A 92 -17.66 10.26 26.02
CA GLN A 92 -17.24 10.68 27.36
C GLN A 92 -18.36 11.40 28.14
N SER A 93 -19.58 11.47 27.59
CA SER A 93 -20.78 12.07 28.18
C SER A 93 -21.43 11.21 29.27
N ASP A 94 -21.06 9.93 29.39
CA ASP A 94 -21.72 8.99 30.31
C ASP A 94 -20.97 8.84 31.65
N LEU A 95 -20.03 9.74 31.94
CA LEU A 95 -19.21 9.73 33.17
C LEU A 95 -19.53 10.85 34.17
N HIS A 96 -20.62 11.61 33.98
CA HIS A 96 -21.04 12.65 34.91
C HIS A 96 -22.55 12.64 35.17
#